data_AF-A0AAW9B510-F1
#
_entry.id   AF-A0AAW9B510-F1
#
_cell.length_a   1.000
_cell.length_b   1.000
_cell.length_c   1.000
_cell.angle_alpha   90.00
_cell.angle_beta   90.00
_cell.angle_gamma   90.00
#
_symmetry.space_group_name_H-M   'P 1'
#
loop_
_entity.id
_entity.type
_entity.pdbx_description
1 polymer ?
#
loop_
_entity_poly.entity_id
_entity_poly.type
_entity_poly.pdbx_seq_one_letter_code
_entity_poly.pdbx_strand_id
1 'polypeptide(L)'
;MFCFDLILMIVGWTWLLSTLVFIRVSAKRIETKILQDGHDPIGWDRNGWGFRFPMYASVLMRGKPAKVSLVDDQLILKYATTFDRVLAFVVTISFVLFLACGAIITWGPEEFSL
;
A
#
# COMPACT_ATOMS: atom_id res chain seq x y z
N MET A 1 -7.42 14.66 23.97
CA MET A 1 -6.08 14.05 23.78
C MET A 1 -6.10 12.53 23.86
N PHE A 2 -6.21 11.88 25.03
CA PHE A 2 -6.00 10.42 25.16
C PHE A 2 -6.78 9.53 24.17
N CYS A 3 -8.06 9.80 23.92
CA CYS A 3 -8.84 9.04 22.94
C CYS A 3 -8.34 9.22 21.50
N PHE A 4 -7.84 10.41 21.15
CA PHE A 4 -7.35 10.74 19.81
C PHE A 4 -5.99 10.08 19.54
N ASP A 5 -5.10 10.08 20.54
CA ASP A 5 -3.82 9.36 20.48
C ASP A 5 -4.01 7.85 20.36
N LEU A 6 -5.00 7.32 21.09
CA LEU A 6 -5.35 5.90 21.04
C LEU A 6 -5.93 5.52 19.66
N ILE A 7 -6.72 6.40 19.03
CA ILE A 7 -7.19 6.22 17.65
C ILE A 7 -6.00 6.22 16.67
N LEU A 8 -5.09 7.20 16.76
CA LEU A 8 -3.91 7.26 15.89
C LEU A 8 -3.08 5.99 16.01
N MET A 9 -2.87 5.51 17.24
CA MET A 9 -2.15 4.27 17.51
C MET A 9 -2.85 3.09 16.83
N ILE A 10 -4.16 2.90 17.03
CA ILE A 10 -4.92 1.80 16.39
C ILE A 10 -4.83 1.88 14.86
N VAL A 11 -4.99 3.06 14.29
CA VAL A 11 -4.91 3.28 12.83
C VAL A 11 -3.51 2.97 12.32
N GLY A 12 -2.46 3.40 13.02
CA GLY A 12 -1.07 3.11 12.69
C GLY A 12 -0.74 1.62 12.73
N TRP A 13 -1.18 0.90 13.78
CA TRP A 13 -1.03 -0.56 13.86
C TRP A 13 -1.78 -1.28 12.75
N THR A 14 -2.99 -0.83 12.42
CA THR A 14 -3.78 -1.38 11.31
C THR A 14 -3.08 -1.18 9.97
N TRP A 15 -2.49 0.00 9.74
CA TRP A 15 -1.70 0.27 8.54
C TRP A 15 -0.43 -0.60 8.47
N LEU A 16 0.31 -0.76 9.57
CA LEU A 16 1.50 -1.60 9.61
C LEU A 16 1.16 -3.07 9.32
N LEU A 17 0.15 -3.62 9.99
CA LEU A 17 -0.27 -5.01 9.80
C LEU A 17 -0.78 -5.24 8.37
N SER A 18 -1.65 -4.36 7.86
CA SER A 18 -2.16 -4.49 6.50
C SER A 18 -1.06 -4.38 5.45
N THR A 19 -0.09 -3.49 5.63
CA THR A 19 1.07 -3.34 4.75
C THR A 19 1.93 -4.60 4.73
N LEU A 20 2.23 -5.17 5.90
CA LEU A 20 3.01 -6.41 6.01
C LEU A 20 2.28 -7.58 5.33
N VAL A 21 0.97 -7.72 5.55
CA VAL A 21 0.16 -8.76 4.90
C VAL A 21 0.13 -8.53 3.38
N PHE A 22 -0.03 -7.30 2.92
CA PHE A 22 -0.02 -6.97 1.49
C PHE A 22 1.30 -7.34 0.82
N ILE A 23 2.43 -6.99 1.44
CA ILE A 23 3.75 -7.32 0.90
C ILE A 23 3.97 -8.83 0.86
N ARG A 24 3.68 -9.52 1.98
CA ARG A 24 4.00 -10.96 2.13
C ARG A 24 3.05 -11.89 1.39
N VAL A 25 1.78 -11.52 1.28
CA VAL A 25 0.74 -12.37 0.67
C VAL A 25 0.45 -11.91 -0.75
N SER A 26 0.00 -10.68 -0.93
CA SER A 26 -0.45 -10.18 -2.23
C SER A 26 0.71 -9.93 -3.19
N ALA A 27 1.66 -9.07 -2.81
CA ALA A 27 2.76 -8.68 -3.69
C ALA A 27 3.67 -9.89 -4.00
N LYS A 28 4.06 -10.66 -2.98
CA LYS A 28 4.86 -11.89 -3.19
C LYS A 28 4.17 -12.90 -4.11
N ARG A 29 2.84 -13.09 -3.98
CA ARG A 29 2.09 -13.99 -4.86
C ARG A 29 2.05 -13.49 -6.29
N ILE A 30 1.80 -12.19 -6.50
CA ILE A 30 1.80 -11.56 -7.82
C ILE A 30 3.19 -11.72 -8.46
N GLU A 31 4.26 -11.38 -7.74
CA GLU A 31 5.65 -11.53 -8.22
C GLU A 31 5.99 -12.98 -8.56
N THR A 32 5.57 -13.95 -7.73
CA THR A 32 5.82 -15.37 -7.99
C THR A 32 5.16 -15.81 -9.30
N LYS A 33 3.93 -15.36 -9.57
CA LYS A 33 3.23 -15.69 -10.82
C LYS A 33 3.86 -14.99 -12.03
N ILE A 34 4.31 -13.75 -11.87
CA ILE A 34 5.01 -13.02 -12.94
C ILE A 34 6.32 -13.74 -13.31
N LEU A 35 7.08 -14.19 -12.31
CA LEU A 35 8.31 -14.99 -12.50
C LEU A 35 8.03 -16.33 -13.18
N GLN A 36 6.92 -17.00 -12.83
CA GLN A 36 6.51 -18.26 -13.47
C GLN A 36 6.21 -18.09 -14.96
N ASP A 37 5.64 -16.96 -15.36
CA ASP A 37 5.41 -16.62 -16.76
C ASP A 37 6.68 -16.11 -17.49
N GLY A 38 7.85 -16.19 -16.84
CA GLY A 38 9.15 -15.85 -17.43
C GLY A 38 9.44 -14.34 -17.51
N HIS A 39 8.60 -13.52 -16.88
CA HIS A 39 8.79 -12.08 -16.79
C HIS A 39 9.49 -11.71 -15.48
N ASP A 40 10.38 -10.71 -15.52
CA ASP A 40 10.96 -10.17 -14.28
C ASP A 40 9.98 -9.14 -13.68
N PRO A 41 9.51 -9.32 -12.42
CA PRO A 41 8.45 -8.49 -11.87
C PRO A 41 8.78 -7.02 -11.78
N ILE A 42 10.05 -6.67 -11.54
CA ILE A 42 10.68 -5.34 -11.61
C ILE A 42 12.16 -5.50 -11.25
N GLY A 43 13.05 -5.17 -12.18
CA GLY A 43 14.51 -5.22 -11.94
C GLY A 43 15.05 -4.06 -11.11
N TRP A 44 14.47 -2.86 -11.21
CA TRP A 44 15.05 -1.63 -10.64
C TRP A 44 14.87 -1.47 -9.13
N ASP A 45 13.81 -2.03 -8.53
CA ASP A 45 13.56 -2.05 -7.07
C ASP A 45 13.72 -3.46 -6.48
N ARG A 46 14.45 -4.36 -7.16
CA ARG A 46 14.66 -5.74 -6.70
C ARG A 46 15.51 -5.80 -5.43
N ASN A 47 16.53 -4.94 -5.36
CA ASN A 47 17.40 -4.75 -4.19
C ASN A 47 17.19 -3.37 -3.53
N GLY A 48 16.09 -2.69 -3.88
CA GLY A 48 15.79 -1.36 -3.37
C GLY A 48 15.04 -1.40 -2.03
N TRP A 49 14.51 -0.24 -1.65
CA TRP A 49 13.81 -0.04 -0.37
C TRP A 49 12.35 -0.55 -0.39
N GLY A 50 11.90 -1.13 -1.51
CA GLY A 50 10.53 -1.63 -1.65
C GLY A 50 9.52 -0.55 -2.06
N PHE A 51 9.98 0.50 -2.73
CA PHE A 51 9.12 1.55 -3.30
C PHE A 51 8.13 1.02 -4.35
N ARG A 52 8.31 -0.20 -4.85
CA ARG A 52 7.39 -0.90 -5.75
C ARG A 52 6.06 -1.29 -5.09
N PHE A 53 6.04 -1.57 -3.79
CA PHE A 53 4.82 -2.02 -3.11
C PHE A 53 3.69 -0.97 -3.10
N PRO A 54 3.94 0.32 -2.79
CA PRO A 54 2.91 1.34 -2.95
C PRO A 54 2.50 1.54 -4.42
N MET A 55 3.40 1.31 -5.38
CA MET A 55 3.01 1.32 -6.80
C MET A 55 2.05 0.17 -7.12
N TYR A 56 2.31 -1.05 -6.63
CA TYR A 56 1.40 -2.18 -6.81
C TYR A 56 0.02 -1.88 -6.24
N ALA A 57 -0.03 -1.32 -5.03
CA ALA A 57 -1.29 -0.89 -4.42
C ALA A 57 -2.01 0.13 -5.32
N SER A 58 -1.30 1.12 -5.87
CA SER A 58 -1.88 2.12 -6.76
C SER A 58 -2.44 1.53 -8.06
N VAL A 59 -1.73 0.56 -8.66
CA VAL A 59 -2.16 -0.15 -9.88
C VAL A 59 -3.40 -0.99 -9.59
N LEU A 60 -3.40 -1.72 -8.48
CA LEU A 60 -4.53 -2.55 -8.04
C LEU A 60 -5.78 -1.72 -7.74
N MET A 61 -5.62 -0.55 -7.11
CA MET A 61 -6.72 0.39 -6.87
C MET A 61 -7.26 1.00 -8.17
N ARG A 62 -6.37 1.34 -9.11
CA ARG A 62 -6.77 1.86 -10.42
C ARG A 62 -7.52 0.83 -11.25
N GLY A 63 -7.14 -0.45 -11.13
CA GLY A 63 -7.76 -1.57 -11.83
C GLY A 63 -7.61 -1.53 -13.36
N LYS A 64 -6.84 -0.57 -13.88
CA LYS A 64 -6.58 -0.35 -15.31
C LYS A 64 -5.11 0.06 -15.50
N PRO A 65 -4.47 -0.36 -16.60
CA PRO A 65 -3.10 0.01 -16.88
C PRO A 65 -2.97 1.52 -17.13
N ALA A 66 -1.92 2.14 -16.61
CA ALA A 66 -1.57 3.52 -16.87
C ALA A 66 -0.94 3.68 -18.26
N LYS A 67 -1.02 4.89 -18.83
CA LYS A 67 -0.27 5.23 -20.05
C LYS A 67 1.24 5.29 -19.82
N VAL A 68 1.64 5.67 -18.62
CA VAL A 68 3.04 5.70 -18.16
C VAL A 68 3.04 5.12 -16.74
N SER A 69 3.72 4.00 -16.56
CA SER A 69 3.92 3.38 -15.26
C SER A 69 5.38 2.98 -15.11
N LEU A 70 5.89 3.05 -13.88
CA LEU A 70 7.22 2.56 -13.51
C LEU A 70 7.24 1.03 -13.35
N VAL A 71 6.08 0.41 -13.55
CA VAL A 71 5.81 -1.00 -13.30
C VAL A 71 4.98 -1.57 -14.47
N ASP A 72 5.11 -2.86 -14.74
CA ASP A 72 4.27 -3.54 -15.72
C ASP A 72 2.85 -3.76 -15.17
N ASP A 73 2.01 -2.75 -15.35
CA ASP A 73 0.62 -2.74 -14.87
C ASP A 73 -0.21 -3.89 -15.48
N GLN A 74 0.09 -4.31 -16.71
CA GLN A 74 -0.67 -5.36 -17.39
C GLN A 74 -0.44 -6.71 -16.72
N LEU A 75 0.82 -7.03 -16.41
CA LEU A 75 1.17 -8.26 -15.71
C LEU A 75 0.60 -8.27 -14.29
N ILE A 76 0.68 -7.16 -13.56
CA ILE A 76 0.10 -7.07 -12.20
C ILE A 76 -1.40 -7.29 -12.23
N LEU A 77 -2.11 -6.60 -13.12
CA LEU A 77 -3.57 -6.70 -13.21
C LEU A 77 -4.03 -8.07 -13.70
N LYS A 78 -3.21 -8.78 -14.51
CA LYS A 78 -3.47 -10.15 -14.97
C LYS A 78 -3.51 -11.14 -13.81
N TYR A 79 -2.60 -11.03 -12.83
CA TYR A 79 -2.56 -11.96 -11.69
C TYR A 79 -3.26 -11.46 -10.43
N ALA A 80 -3.69 -10.20 -10.42
CA ALA A 80 -4.41 -9.58 -9.33
C ALA A 80 -5.74 -10.30 -9.06
N THR A 81 -5.96 -10.66 -7.81
CA THR A 81 -7.26 -11.16 -7.33
C THR A 81 -8.08 -10.03 -6.71
N THR A 82 -9.39 -10.25 -6.55
CA THR A 82 -10.27 -9.32 -5.84
C THR A 82 -9.77 -9.06 -4.41
N PHE A 83 -9.21 -10.08 -3.75
CA PHE A 83 -8.61 -9.94 -2.41
C PHE A 83 -7.42 -8.97 -2.41
N ASP A 84 -6.54 -9.04 -3.41
CA ASP A 84 -5.39 -8.13 -3.51
C ASP A 84 -5.83 -6.68 -3.68
N ARG A 85 -6.92 -6.46 -4.44
CA ARG A 85 -7.50 -5.14 -4.63
C ARG A 85 -8.08 -4.60 -3.33
N VAL A 86 -8.89 -5.39 -2.62
CA VAL A 86 -9.44 -4.99 -1.31
C VAL A 86 -8.31 -4.66 -0.34
N LEU A 87 -7.28 -5.51 -0.30
CA LEU A 87 -6.14 -5.28 0.59
C LEU A 87 -5.34 -4.02 0.21
N ALA A 88 -5.17 -3.74 -1.09
CA ALA A 88 -4.57 -2.49 -1.55
C ALA A 88 -5.38 -1.27 -1.11
N PHE A 89 -6.72 -1.30 -1.23
CA PHE A 89 -7.59 -0.23 -0.73
C PHE A 89 -7.44 -0.05 0.79
N VAL A 90 -7.43 -1.14 1.56
CA VAL A 90 -7.27 -1.10 3.03
C VAL A 90 -5.95 -0.43 3.40
N VAL A 91 -4.84 -0.87 2.82
CA VAL A 91 -3.50 -0.31 3.08
C VAL A 91 -3.45 1.18 2.74
N THR A 92 -3.96 1.58 1.57
CA THR A 92 -3.89 2.98 1.15
C THR A 92 -4.81 3.87 1.97
N ILE A 93 -6.05 3.44 2.25
CA ILE A 93 -6.98 4.22 3.07
C ILE A 93 -6.44 4.36 4.50
N SER A 94 -5.95 3.27 5.10
CA SER A 94 -5.39 3.34 6.47
C SER A 94 -4.14 4.23 6.51
N PHE A 95 -3.33 4.25 5.46
CA PHE A 95 -2.18 5.16 5.36
C PHE A 95 -2.61 6.63 5.29
N VAL A 96 -3.58 6.95 4.42
CA VAL A 96 -4.08 8.32 4.27
C VAL A 96 -4.73 8.80 5.56
N LEU A 97 -5.50 7.94 6.22
CA LEU A 97 -6.10 8.24 7.53
C LEU A 97 -5.02 8.48 8.60
N PHE A 98 -3.97 7.65 8.64
CA PHE A 98 -2.85 7.84 9.56
C PHE A 98 -2.17 9.20 9.34
N LEU A 99 -1.88 9.56 8.08
CA LEU A 99 -1.29 10.86 7.75
C LEU A 99 -2.22 12.03 8.07
N ALA A 100 -3.51 11.91 7.79
CA ALA A 100 -4.49 12.96 8.09
C ALA A 100 -4.62 13.18 9.60
N CYS A 101 -4.76 12.11 10.39
CA CYS A 101 -4.80 12.19 11.85
C CYS A 101 -3.50 12.78 12.42
N GLY A 102 -2.34 12.35 11.91
CA GLY A 102 -1.04 12.91 12.30
C GLY A 102 -0.92 14.40 11.96
N ALA A 103 -1.36 14.82 10.77
CA ALA A 103 -1.35 16.22 10.36
C ALA A 103 -2.26 17.09 11.25
N ILE A 104 -3.43 16.58 11.65
CA ILE A 104 -4.35 17.27 12.57
C ILE A 104 -3.71 17.46 13.95
N ILE A 105 -2.94 16.49 14.45
CA ILE A 105 -2.25 16.64 15.74
C ILE A 105 -1.13 17.67 15.64
N THR A 106 -0.34 17.64 14.57
CA THR A 106 0.83 18.51 14.43
C THR A 106 0.48 19.94 14.03
N TRP A 107 -0.55 20.14 13.20
CA TRP A 107 -0.90 21.42 12.60
C TRP A 107 -2.33 21.89 12.92
N GLY A 108 -3.08 21.12 13.70
CA GLY A 108 -4.44 21.46 14.09
C GLY A 108 -4.52 22.41 15.27
N PRO A 109 -5.75 22.71 15.74
CA PRO A 109 -6.00 23.59 16.88
C PRO A 109 -5.23 23.15 18.14
N GLU A 110 -4.81 24.10 19.00
CA GLU A 110 -3.98 23.82 20.18
C GLU A 110 -4.60 22.79 21.16
N GLU A 111 -5.92 22.62 21.11
CA GLU A 111 -6.68 21.60 21.85
C GLU A 111 -6.37 20.15 21.43
N PHE A 112 -5.67 19.96 20.30
CA PHE A 112 -5.22 18.67 19.77
C PHE A 112 -3.70 18.53 19.62
N SER A 113 -2.93 19.63 19.78
CA SER A 113 -1.47 19.60 19.74
C SER A 113 -0.88 19.12 21.07
N LEU A 114 0.17 18.30 21.00
CA LEU A 114 0.93 17.80 22.16
C LEU A 114 1.71 18.91 22.88
#